data_AF-A0A956MBL4-F1
#
_entry.id   AF-A0A956MBL4-F1
#
_cell.length_a   1.000
_cell.length_b   1.000
_cell.length_c   1.000
_cell.angle_alpha   90.00
_cell.angle_beta   90.00
_cell.angle_gamma   90.00
#
_symmetry.space_group_name_H-M   'P 1'
#
loop_
_entity.id
_entity.type
_entity.pdbx_description
1 polymer ?
#
loop_
_entity_poly.entity_id
_entity_poly.type
_entity_poly.pdbx_seq_one_letter_code
_entity_poly.pdbx_strand_id
1 'polypeptide(L)'
;MNKLENPVVEKDIVQVFIEGNPAFFARVESFLPDSKPNWWHVKLLVLQVQLHVVTWILRHEQINGEEFTMGGIPIRIEKVITPSESDITPQLEKKKEKTAKDNSEPREAKPAQEKQARILSLGEKKEI
;
A
#
# COMPACT_ATOMS: atom_id res chain seq x y z
N MET A 1 12.79 -19.79 -16.67
CA MET A 1 12.25 -18.42 -16.52
C MET A 1 11.28 -18.46 -15.35
N ASN A 2 11.68 -17.90 -14.20
CA ASN A 2 10.74 -17.76 -13.09
C ASN A 2 9.71 -16.70 -13.51
N LYS A 3 8.46 -17.13 -13.64
CA LYS A 3 7.35 -16.23 -13.92
C LYS A 3 7.15 -15.38 -12.67
N LEU A 4 7.32 -14.06 -12.77
CA LEU A 4 6.99 -13.14 -11.68
C LEU A 4 5.49 -13.32 -11.36
N GLU A 5 5.17 -13.60 -10.10
CA GLU A 5 3.78 -13.88 -9.70
C GLU A 5 2.87 -12.65 -9.84
N ASN A 6 3.42 -11.45 -9.81
CA ASN A 6 2.67 -10.20 -9.98
C ASN A 6 3.55 -9.07 -10.57
N PRO A 7 3.72 -9.02 -11.90
CA PRO A 7 4.53 -7.99 -12.53
C PRO A 7 3.86 -6.61 -12.45
N VAL A 8 4.68 -5.57 -12.42
CA VAL A 8 4.25 -4.18 -12.61
C VAL A 8 3.72 -3.98 -14.02
N VAL A 9 2.54 -3.38 -14.13
CA VAL A 9 1.86 -3.02 -15.39
C VAL A 9 1.40 -1.56 -15.35
N GLU A 10 0.84 -1.07 -16.46
CA GLU A 10 0.30 0.29 -16.51
C GLU A 10 -0.79 0.51 -15.45
N LYS A 11 -0.85 1.74 -14.93
CA LYS A 11 -1.74 2.20 -13.85
C LYS A 11 -1.44 1.63 -12.47
N ASP A 12 -0.51 0.69 -12.34
CA ASP A 12 -0.01 0.29 -11.03
C ASP A 12 0.65 1.47 -10.31
N ILE A 13 0.56 1.45 -8.98
CA ILE A 13 1.32 2.31 -8.11
C ILE A 13 2.57 1.56 -7.66
N VAL A 14 3.70 2.25 -7.68
CA VAL A 14 4.97 1.75 -7.19
C VAL A 14 5.52 2.67 -6.10
N GLN A 15 6.18 2.09 -5.10
CA GLN A 15 7.00 2.79 -4.12
C GLN A 15 8.45 2.77 -4.60
N VAL A 16 9.06 3.95 -4.67
CA VAL A 16 10.48 4.10 -4.97
C VAL A 16 11.25 4.28 -3.66
N PHE A 17 12.35 3.54 -3.54
CA PHE A 17 13.33 3.67 -2.47
C PHE A 17 14.62 4.27 -3.04
N ILE A 18 15.23 5.20 -2.29
CA ILE A 18 16.52 5.81 -2.60
C ILE A 18 17.43 5.56 -1.40
N GLU A 19 18.60 4.96 -1.64
CA GLU A 19 19.55 4.59 -0.58
C GLU A 19 18.89 3.76 0.54
N GLY A 20 17.98 2.86 0.14
CA GLY A 20 17.22 2.02 1.07
C GLY A 20 16.05 2.70 1.79
N ASN A 21 15.88 4.02 1.66
CA ASN A 21 14.81 4.77 2.32
C ASN A 21 13.61 4.98 1.37
N PRO A 22 12.35 4.86 1.83
CA PRO A 22 11.18 5.20 1.03
C PRO A 22 11.24 6.68 0.62
N ALA A 23 11.21 6.95 -0.69
CA ALA A 23 11.34 8.30 -1.22
C ALA A 23 9.99 8.87 -1.69
N PHE A 24 9.31 8.18 -2.61
CA PHE A 24 8.03 8.62 -3.16
C PHE A 24 7.25 7.48 -3.82
N PHE A 25 5.95 7.70 -3.97
CA PHE A 25 5.11 6.89 -4.84
C PHE A 25 5.10 7.43 -6.27
N ALA A 26 4.96 6.53 -7.23
CA ALA A 26 4.67 6.89 -8.61
C ALA A 26 3.60 5.97 -9.21
N ARG A 27 2.82 6.49 -10.16
CA ARG A 27 1.97 5.67 -11.01
C ARG A 27 2.68 5.37 -12.32
N VAL A 28 2.58 4.14 -12.78
CA VAL A 28 3.12 3.74 -14.09
C VAL A 28 2.15 4.19 -15.18
N GLU A 29 2.63 5.03 -16.09
CA GLU A 29 1.81 5.62 -17.15
C GLU A 29 1.91 4.81 -18.45
N SER A 30 3.11 4.35 -18.83
CA SER A 30 3.31 3.58 -20.07
C SER A 30 4.65 2.87 -20.12
N PHE A 31 4.75 1.82 -20.93
CA PHE A 31 6.00 1.15 -21.30
C PHE A 31 6.24 1.27 -22.81
N LEU A 32 7.40 1.79 -23.21
CA LEU A 32 7.84 1.81 -24.60
C LEU A 32 9.19 1.10 -24.73
N PRO A 33 9.42 0.29 -25.78
CA PRO A 33 10.69 -0.40 -25.95
C PRO A 33 11.84 0.61 -26.15
N ASP A 34 12.99 0.37 -25.50
CA ASP A 34 14.24 1.08 -25.77
C ASP A 34 14.98 0.42 -26.94
N SER A 35 15.95 1.13 -27.52
CA SER A 35 16.91 0.59 -28.49
C SER A 35 17.65 -0.66 -28.01
N LYS A 36 17.88 -0.79 -26.70
CA LYS A 36 18.55 -1.94 -26.09
C LYS A 36 17.55 -3.08 -25.85
N PRO A 37 17.88 -4.32 -26.27
CA PRO A 37 17.02 -5.47 -26.02
C PRO A 37 16.69 -5.64 -24.55
N ASN A 38 15.41 -5.85 -24.23
CA ASN A 38 14.87 -6.02 -22.86
C ASN A 38 14.93 -4.77 -21.96
N TRP A 39 15.16 -3.58 -22.53
CA TRP A 39 15.05 -2.31 -21.83
C TRP A 39 13.80 -1.55 -22.30
N TRP A 40 13.24 -0.77 -21.40
CA TRP A 40 11.98 -0.05 -21.60
C TRP A 40 12.09 1.38 -21.11
N HIS A 41 11.61 2.33 -21.89
CA HIS A 41 11.23 3.64 -21.42
C HIS A 41 9.93 3.51 -20.62
N VAL A 42 10.05 3.57 -19.29
CA VAL A 42 8.93 3.53 -18.36
C VAL A 42 8.58 4.96 -17.97
N LYS A 43 7.38 5.40 -18.34
CA LYS A 43 6.85 6.71 -17.96
C LYS A 43 6.19 6.61 -16.59
N LEU A 44 6.59 7.47 -15.66
CA LEU A 44 6.17 7.45 -14.26
C LEU A 44 5.63 8.82 -13.87
N LEU A 45 4.43 8.86 -13.30
CA LEU A 45 3.86 10.03 -12.65
C LEU A 45 4.18 9.99 -11.16
N VAL A 46 5.10 10.84 -10.71
CA VAL A 46 5.48 11.00 -9.30
C VAL A 46 4.35 11.69 -8.53
N LEU A 47 3.91 11.06 -7.45
CA LEU A 47 2.75 11.45 -6.64
C LEU A 47 3.20 12.24 -5.41
N GLN A 48 3.68 13.47 -5.61
CA GLN A 48 4.10 14.40 -4.58
C GLN A 48 3.33 15.73 -4.67
N VAL A 49 3.46 16.60 -3.66
CA VAL A 49 2.96 17.98 -3.74
C VAL A 49 3.80 18.70 -4.79
N GLN A 50 3.12 19.17 -5.83
CA GLN A 50 3.60 19.29 -7.20
C GLN A 50 3.85 17.92 -7.85
N LEU A 51 2.95 17.58 -8.79
CA LEU A 51 3.05 16.38 -9.61
C LEU A 51 4.16 16.55 -10.66
N HIS A 52 4.95 15.49 -10.86
CA HIS A 52 6.02 15.47 -11.84
C HIS A 52 5.91 14.19 -12.67
N VAL A 53 6.24 14.28 -13.96
CA VAL A 53 6.33 13.10 -14.84
C VAL A 53 7.80 12.89 -15.18
N VAL A 54 8.28 11.68 -14.97
CA VAL A 54 9.63 11.26 -15.34
C VAL A 54 9.57 10.08 -16.30
N THR A 55 10.63 9.85 -17.05
CA THR A 55 10.77 8.66 -17.91
C THR A 55 12.11 8.03 -17.63
N TRP A 56 12.09 6.80 -17.13
CA TRP A 56 13.29 6.04 -16.80
C TRP A 56 13.49 4.90 -17.79
N ILE A 57 14.74 4.55 -18.06
CA ILE A 57 15.06 3.38 -18.89
C ILE A 57 15.36 2.23 -17.95
N LEU A 58 14.45 1.25 -17.89
CA LEU A 58 14.48 0.17 -16.92
C LEU A 58 14.39 -1.19 -17.62
N ARG A 59 15.00 -2.20 -17.01
CA ARG A 59 14.71 -3.60 -17.32
C ARG A 59 13.47 -4.08 -16.60
N HIS A 60 12.96 -5.23 -17.05
CA HIS A 60 11.83 -5.88 -16.41
C HIS A 60 12.12 -6.25 -14.96
N GLU A 61 13.33 -6.69 -14.63
CA GLU A 61 13.71 -7.06 -13.28
C GLU A 61 13.76 -5.83 -12.35
N GLN A 62 14.22 -4.69 -12.86
CA GLN A 62 14.40 -3.44 -12.09
C GLN A 62 13.07 -2.79 -11.67
N ILE A 63 12.07 -2.74 -12.56
CA ILE A 63 10.74 -2.24 -12.20
C ILE A 63 10.01 -3.19 -11.23
N ASN A 64 10.44 -4.45 -11.16
CA ASN A 64 9.86 -5.50 -10.32
C ASN A 64 10.70 -5.83 -9.06
N GLY A 65 11.54 -4.90 -8.59
CA GLY A 65 12.21 -5.01 -7.29
C GLY A 65 13.72 -5.23 -7.33
N GLU A 66 14.32 -5.49 -8.49
CA GLU A 66 15.79 -5.56 -8.60
C GLU A 66 16.41 -4.18 -8.33
N GLU A 67 17.39 -4.13 -7.42
CA GLU A 67 18.12 -2.91 -7.13
C GLU A 67 19.00 -2.49 -8.32
N PHE A 68 19.07 -1.19 -8.56
CA PHE A 68 19.92 -0.60 -9.59
C PHE A 68 20.48 0.74 -9.13
N THR A 69 21.31 1.39 -9.95
CA THR A 69 21.86 2.69 -9.62
C THR A 69 21.48 3.75 -10.64
N MET A 70 21.21 4.95 -10.16
CA MET A 70 21.10 6.16 -10.98
C MET A 70 22.18 7.13 -10.54
N GLY A 71 23.19 7.36 -11.38
CA GLY A 71 24.32 8.22 -11.03
C GLY A 71 25.11 7.75 -9.81
N GLY A 72 25.15 6.43 -9.56
CA GLY A 72 25.82 5.84 -8.40
C GLY A 72 24.94 5.73 -7.14
N ILE A 73 23.74 6.34 -7.15
CA ILE A 73 22.79 6.26 -6.03
C ILE A 73 21.95 4.99 -6.16
N PRO A 74 21.91 4.11 -5.15
CA PRO A 74 21.06 2.92 -5.15
C PRO A 74 19.56 3.26 -5.17
N ILE A 75 18.83 2.62 -6.07
CA ILE A 75 17.39 2.76 -6.29
C ILE A 75 16.75 1.38 -6.31
N ARG A 76 15.55 1.28 -5.72
CA ARG A 76 14.73 0.08 -5.77
C ARG A 76 13.27 0.46 -5.94
N ILE A 77 12.53 -0.29 -6.76
CA ILE A 77 11.12 -0.01 -7.06
C ILE A 77 10.30 -1.23 -6.66
N GLU A 78 9.26 -1.02 -5.86
CA GLU A 78 8.34 -2.07 -5.45
C GLU A 78 6.91 -1.76 -5.87
N LYS A 79 6.18 -2.75 -6.36
CA LYS A 79 4.74 -2.65 -6.62
C LYS A 79 4.01 -2.46 -5.30
N VAL A 80 3.17 -1.43 -5.21
CA VAL A 80 2.25 -1.25 -4.08
C VAL A 80 1.09 -2.23 -4.26
N ILE A 81 0.86 -3.05 -3.23
CA ILE A 81 -0.25 -3.99 -3.19
C ILE A 81 -1.34 -3.43 -2.28
N THR A 82 -2.58 -3.42 -2.77
CA THR A 82 -3.73 -3.05 -1.96
C THR A 82 -3.88 -4.06 -0.82
N PRO A 83 -3.92 -3.62 0.44
CA PRO A 83 -4.18 -4.51 1.56
C PRO A 83 -5.54 -5.21 1.38
N SER A 84 -5.65 -6.46 1.82
CA SER A 84 -6.93 -7.16 1.82
C SER A 84 -7.85 -6.62 2.93
N GLU A 85 -9.16 -6.82 2.81
CA GLU A 85 -10.11 -6.43 3.89
C GLU A 85 -9.77 -7.07 5.24
N SER A 86 -9.19 -8.27 5.22
CA SER A 86 -8.65 -8.95 6.40
C SER A 86 -7.43 -8.27 7.04
N ASP A 87 -6.64 -7.51 6.27
CA ASP A 87 -5.48 -6.78 6.78
C ASP A 87 -5.87 -5.44 7.41
N ILE A 88 -7.00 -4.86 6.98
CA ILE A 88 -7.43 -3.50 7.36
C ILE A 88 -8.29 -3.52 8.63
N THR A 89 -8.91 -4.65 8.96
CA THR A 89 -9.76 -4.77 10.16
C THR A 89 -8.89 -5.09 11.38
N PRO A 90 -8.78 -4.20 12.40
CA PRO A 90 -8.15 -4.56 13.66
C PRO A 90 -8.91 -5.75 14.25
N GLN A 91 -8.21 -6.83 14.60
CA GLN A 91 -8.79 -8.04 15.19
C GLN A 91 -9.44 -7.76 16.55
N LEU A 92 -10.67 -7.25 16.55
CA LEU A 92 -11.52 -7.14 17.74
C LEU A 92 -12.13 -8.50 18.16
N GLU A 93 -11.94 -9.56 17.38
CA GLU A 93 -12.61 -10.86 17.61
C GLU A 93 -11.68 -12.04 17.92
N LYS A 94 -10.67 -11.86 18.78
CA LYS A 94 -9.94 -12.99 19.40
C LYS A 94 -9.96 -12.99 20.92
N LYS A 95 -11.09 -12.64 21.54
CA LYS A 95 -11.32 -12.89 22.98
C LYS A 95 -12.73 -13.39 23.31
N LYS A 96 -13.32 -14.24 22.45
CA LYS A 96 -14.55 -14.96 22.79
C LYS A 96 -14.50 -16.43 22.36
N GLU A 97 -13.41 -17.14 22.63
CA GLU A 97 -13.42 -18.60 22.44
C GLU A 97 -12.41 -19.37 23.29
N LYS A 98 -12.21 -19.00 24.57
CA LYS A 98 -11.59 -19.88 25.59
C LYS A 98 -12.13 -19.64 27.02
N THR A 99 -13.43 -19.46 27.20
CA THR A 99 -14.03 -19.50 28.56
C THR A 99 -15.48 -19.97 28.51
N ALA A 100 -15.69 -21.25 28.23
CA ALA A 100 -16.97 -21.93 28.45
C ALA A 100 -16.75 -23.43 28.74
N LYS A 101 -16.39 -23.70 30.00
CA LYS A 101 -16.55 -24.92 30.82
C LYS A 101 -15.79 -24.56 32.11
N ASP A 102 -16.42 -24.15 33.21
CA ASP A 102 -17.28 -24.98 34.06
C ASP A 102 -18.04 -24.10 35.09
N ASN A 103 -19.16 -24.63 35.57
CA ASN A 103 -20.29 -24.00 36.26
C ASN A 103 -20.05 -23.46 37.68
N SER A 104 -20.73 -22.37 38.03
CA SER A 104 -21.71 -22.33 39.15
C SER A 104 -22.55 -21.04 39.13
N GLU A 105 -23.87 -21.22 39.12
CA GLU A 105 -24.97 -20.24 39.04
C GLU A 105 -25.12 -19.35 40.31
N PRO A 106 -26.20 -18.54 40.47
CA PRO A 106 -26.50 -17.29 39.78
C PRO A 106 -26.69 -16.12 40.78
N ARG A 107 -26.39 -14.87 40.39
CA ARG A 107 -26.89 -13.69 41.12
C ARG A 107 -27.68 -12.79 40.19
N GLU A 108 -28.96 -12.62 40.54
CA GLU A 108 -29.91 -11.73 39.90
C GLU A 108 -29.52 -10.25 39.95
N ALA A 109 -30.01 -9.52 38.94
CA ALA A 109 -30.51 -8.13 38.95
C ALA A 109 -29.54 -6.97 38.57
N LYS A 110 -29.57 -6.55 37.29
CA LYS A 110 -30.30 -5.36 36.75
C LYS A 110 -29.72 -4.89 35.39
N PRO A 111 -30.54 -4.32 34.47
CA PRO A 111 -30.13 -4.04 33.10
C PRO A 111 -29.35 -2.73 33.02
N ALA A 112 -28.13 -2.77 32.44
CA ALA A 112 -27.32 -1.60 32.15
C ALA A 112 -27.46 -1.20 30.68
N GLN A 113 -27.93 0.04 30.49
CA GLN A 113 -28.25 0.74 29.25
C GLN A 113 -27.18 0.63 28.14
N GLU A 114 -27.66 0.39 26.91
CA GLU A 114 -26.89 0.57 25.68
C GLU A 114 -26.40 2.02 25.56
N LYS A 115 -25.09 2.22 25.63
CA LYS A 115 -24.47 3.48 25.23
C LYS A 115 -24.28 3.49 23.72
N GLN A 116 -25.19 4.17 23.03
CA GLN A 116 -25.06 4.52 21.61
C GLN A 116 -23.70 5.19 21.34
N ALA A 117 -22.98 4.69 20.34
CA ALA A 117 -21.73 5.27 19.87
C ALA A 117 -21.98 6.65 19.25
N ARG A 118 -21.11 7.62 19.58
CA ARG A 118 -21.21 9.02 19.13
C ARG A 118 -20.57 9.16 17.75
N ILE A 119 -21.39 9.41 16.72
CA ILE A 119 -20.92 9.73 15.38
C ILE A 119 -20.39 11.17 15.40
N LEU A 120 -19.09 11.36 15.11
CA LEU A 120 -18.50 12.70 14.96
C LEU A 120 -18.83 13.24 13.57
N SER A 121 -19.74 14.21 13.51
CA SER A 121 -20.02 14.98 12.29
C SER A 121 -18.87 15.97 12.06
N LEU A 122 -18.12 15.82 10.98
CA LEU A 122 -17.14 16.80 10.53
C LEU A 122 -17.90 18.01 9.94
N GLY A 123 -17.99 19.07 10.73
CA GLY A 123 -18.66 20.32 10.34
C GLY A 123 -17.93 21.04 9.20
N GLU A 124 -18.73 21.57 8.28
CA GLU A 124 -18.34 22.45 7.18
C GLU A 124 -17.51 23.64 7.68
N LYS A 125 -16.39 23.91 7.00
CA LYS A 125 -15.56 25.08 7.25
C LYS A 125 -16.33 26.32 6.78
N LYS A 126 -16.58 27.27 7.69
CA LYS A 126 -16.89 28.65 7.31
C LYS A 126 -15.59 29.32 6.84
N GLU A 127 -15.62 29.82 5.61
CA GLU A 127 -14.63 30.74 5.07
C GLU A 127 -14.61 32.03 5.90
N ILE A 128 -13.42 32.59 6.10
CA ILE A 128 -13.18 33.94 6.61
C ILE A 128 -12.75 34.78 5.41
#